data_AF-A0A4R4W6N7-F1
#
_entry.id   AF-A0A4R4W6N7-F1
#
_cell.length_a   1.000
_cell.length_b   1.000
_cell.length_c   1.000
_cell.angle_alpha   90.00
_cell.angle_beta   90.00
_cell.angle_gamma   90.00
#
_symmetry.space_group_name_H-M   'P 1'
#
loop_
_entity.id
_entity.type
_entity.pdbx_description
1 polymer ?
#
loop_
_entity_poly.entity_id
_entity_poly.type
_entity_poly.pdbx_seq_one_letter_code
_entity_poly.pdbx_strand_id
1 'polypeptide(L)' 'THTLARIRELTATLPDGLTTQDVADHLAVQLRTARRVLKRLERAGLAAPIGSQQHGRTGRPPTVYLIRL' A
#
# COMPACT_ATOMS: atom_id res chain seq x y z
N THR A 1 -8.65 -10.09 14.37
CA THR A 1 -7.58 -9.75 13.38
C THR A 1 -8.20 -9.16 12.11
N HIS A 2 -8.62 -7.89 12.12
CA HIS A 2 -9.41 -7.27 11.03
C HIS A 2 -8.60 -6.58 9.92
N THR A 3 -7.31 -6.29 10.13
CA THR A 3 -6.52 -5.48 9.22
C THR A 3 -5.96 -6.28 8.04
N LEU A 4 -5.55 -7.53 8.27
CA LEU A 4 -4.97 -8.37 7.21
C LEU A 4 -6.01 -8.75 6.14
N ALA A 5 -7.23 -9.09 6.56
CA ALA A 5 -8.34 -9.41 5.65
C ALA A 5 -8.64 -8.25 4.69
N ARG A 6 -8.75 -7.02 5.21
CA ARG A 6 -8.96 -5.81 4.39
C ARG A 6 -7.81 -5.51 3.45
N ILE A 7 -6.55 -5.72 3.87
CA ILE A 7 -5.40 -5.55 2.97
C ILE A 7 -5.43 -6.58 1.83
N ARG A 8 -5.85 -7.82 2.12
CA ARG A 8 -6.00 -8.86 1.10
C ARG A 8 -7.10 -8.53 0.10
N GLU A 9 -8.24 -8.01 0.55
CA GLU A 9 -9.30 -7.49 -0.31
C GLU A 9 -8.80 -6.35 -1.21
N LEU A 10 -8.08 -5.37 -0.64
CA LEU A 10 -7.49 -4.27 -1.41
C LEU A 10 -6.48 -4.76 -2.46
N THR A 11 -5.66 -5.76 -2.11
CA THR A 11 -4.68 -6.35 -3.04
C THR A 11 -5.38 -7.08 -4.19
N ALA A 12 -6.54 -7.69 -3.93
CA ALA A 12 -7.35 -8.30 -4.99
C ALA A 12 -7.96 -7.26 -5.94
N THR A 13 -8.24 -6.04 -5.47
CA THR A 13 -8.75 -4.94 -6.32
C THR A 13 -7.65 -4.16 -7.04
N LEU A 14 -6.40 -4.22 -6.56
CA LEU A 14 -5.24 -3.51 -7.10
C LEU A 14 -4.07 -4.49 -7.35
N PRO A 15 -4.21 -5.43 -8.30
CA PRO A 15 -3.19 -6.44 -8.56
C PRO A 15 -1.87 -5.86 -9.09
N ASP A 16 -1.93 -4.71 -9.76
CA ASP A 16 -0.76 -4.02 -10.32
C ASP A 16 0.07 -3.25 -9.28
N GLY A 17 -0.37 -3.26 -8.03
CA GLY A 17 0.26 -2.58 -6.91
C GLY A 17 -0.58 -1.42 -6.38
N LEU A 18 -0.25 -1.04 -5.15
CA LEU A 18 -1.01 -0.09 -4.35
C LEU A 18 -0.07 0.90 -3.67
N THR A 19 -0.54 2.13 -3.52
CA THR A 19 0.21 3.19 -2.85
C THR A 19 -0.11 3.23 -1.36
N THR A 20 0.70 3.95 -0.61
CA THR A 20 0.40 4.23 0.82
C THR A 20 -0.93 4.99 0.98
N GLN A 21 -1.31 5.79 -0.02
CA GLN A 21 -2.56 6.53 -0.02
C GLN A 21 -3.76 5.58 -0.16
N ASP A 22 -3.69 4.63 -1.10
CA ASP A 22 -4.77 3.64 -1.31
C ASP A 22 -5.04 2.82 -0.03
N VAL A 23 -3.97 2.44 0.68
CA VAL A 23 -4.07 1.76 1.98
C VAL A 23 -4.71 2.65 3.04
N ALA A 24 -4.34 3.93 3.08
CA ALA A 24 -4.87 4.89 4.04
C ALA A 24 -6.37 5.10 3.83
N ASP A 25 -6.78 5.29 2.57
CA ASP A 25 -8.17 5.52 2.18
C ASP A 25 -9.02 4.28 2.42
N HIS A 26 -8.55 3.11 1.99
CA HIS A 26 -9.29 1.85 2.15
C HIS A 26 -9.43 1.41 3.62
N LEU A 27 -8.40 1.61 4.44
CA LEU A 27 -8.47 1.28 5.86
C LEU A 27 -9.07 2.39 6.72
N ALA A 28 -9.39 3.56 6.12
CA ALA A 28 -9.79 4.78 6.82
C ALA A 28 -8.82 5.15 7.96
N VAL A 29 -7.51 5.06 7.70
CA VAL A 29 -6.45 5.37 8.67
C VAL A 29 -5.56 6.50 8.17
N GLN A 30 -4.85 7.14 9.08
CA GLN A 30 -3.86 8.17 8.73
C GLN A 30 -2.72 7.58 7.89
N LEU A 31 -2.17 8.41 6.99
CA LEU A 31 -1.07 8.03 6.08
C LEU A 31 0.16 7.47 6.82
N ARG A 32 0.49 8.01 8.01
CA ARG A 32 1.57 7.49 8.86
C ARG A 32 1.33 6.06 9.34
N THR A 33 0.07 5.71 9.62
CA THR A 33 -0.35 4.38 10.06
C THR A 33 -0.31 3.41 8.89
N ALA A 34 -0.85 3.81 7.73
CA ALA A 34 -0.75 3.05 6.48
C ALA A 34 0.71 2.74 6.12
N ARG A 35 1.60 3.76 6.21
CA ARG A 35 3.03 3.59 5.97
C ARG A 35 3.67 2.59 6.92
N ARG A 36 3.32 2.62 8.21
CA ARG A 36 3.85 1.70 9.22
C ARG A 36 3.39 0.26 8.96
N VAL A 37 2.16 0.07 8.50
CA VAL A 37 1.64 -1.23 8.08
C VAL A 37 2.41 -1.76 6.87
N LEU A 38 2.56 -0.95 5.82
CA LEU A 38 3.36 -1.33 4.64
C LEU A 38 4.80 -1.68 5.00
N LYS A 39 5.45 -0.88 5.85
CA LYS A 39 6.81 -1.20 6.32
C LYS A 39 6.89 -2.48 7.13
N ARG A 40 5.84 -2.84 7.87
CA ARG A 40 5.79 -4.12 8.58
C ARG A 40 5.65 -5.29 7.59
N LEU A 41 4.85 -5.14 6.55
CA LEU A 41 4.71 -6.14 5.48
C LEU A 41 6.00 -6.29 4.67
N GLU A 42 6.67 -5.17 4.36
CA GLU A 42 7.99 -5.17 3.69
C GLU A 42 9.02 -5.93 4.51
N ARG A 43 9.08 -5.69 5.83
CA ARG A 43 9.96 -6.44 6.74
C ARG A 43 9.59 -7.92 6.88
N ALA A 44 8.34 -8.28 6.60
CA ALA A 44 7.88 -9.66 6.59
C ALA A 44 8.08 -10.34 5.22
N GLY A 45 8.58 -9.63 4.21
CA GLY A 45 8.72 -10.15 2.83
C GLY A 45 7.41 -10.20 2.04
N LEU A 46 6.32 -9.65 2.58
CA LEU A 46 4.99 -9.68 1.97
C LEU A 46 4.70 -8.44 1.11
N ALA A 47 5.53 -7.41 1.16
CA ALA A 47 5.40 -6.22 0.32
C ALA A 47 6.74 -5.82 -0.28
N ALA A 48 6.75 -5.46 -1.57
CA ALA A 48 7.93 -4.99 -2.28
C ALA A 48 7.62 -3.68 -3.02
N PRO A 49 8.45 -2.62 -2.90
CA PRO A 49 8.29 -1.42 -3.72
C PRO A 49 8.63 -1.76 -5.18
N ILE A 50 7.68 -1.56 -6.09
CA ILE A 50 7.83 -1.89 -7.52
C ILE A 50 8.01 -0.66 -8.40
N GLY A 51 7.87 0.55 -7.84
CA GLY A 51 8.14 1.78 -8.58
C GLY A 51 7.51 3.01 -7.93
N SER A 52 7.46 4.10 -8.69
CA SER A 52 6.74 5.32 -8.34
C SER A 52 5.73 5.66 -9.43
N GLN A 53 4.47 5.90 -9.05
CA GLN A 53 3.44 6.27 -10.02
C GLN A 53 3.60 7.77 -10.34
N GLN A 54 4.08 8.08 -11.54
CA GLN A 54 4.10 9.45 -12.08
C GLN A 54 2.78 9.74 -12.79
N HIS A 55 1.64 9.70 -12.08
CA HIS A 55 0.39 10.15 -12.67
C HIS A 55 0.13 11.61 -12.29
N GLY A 56 0.66 12.54 -13.10
CA GLY A 56 0.19 13.92 -13.26
C GLY A 56 0.12 14.86 -12.04
N ARG A 57 0.51 14.43 -10.83
CA ARG A 57 0.47 15.28 -9.62
C ARG A 57 1.82 15.97 -9.44
N THR A 58 1.80 17.29 -9.39
CA THR A 58 2.94 18.11 -8.94
C THR A 58 3.29 17.75 -7.50
N GLY A 59 4.42 17.06 -7.30
CA GLY A 59 4.88 16.58 -5.99
C GLY A 59 5.80 15.34 -6.08
N ARG A 60 6.24 14.81 -4.92
CA ARG A 60 6.98 13.53 -4.88
C ARG A 60 6.04 12.40 -5.34
N PRO A 61 6.40 11.64 -6.39
CA PRO A 61 5.52 10.58 -6.88
C PRO A 61 5.34 9.50 -5.80
N PRO A 62 4.09 9.02 -5.56
CA PRO A 62 3.83 8.01 -4.55
C PRO A 62 4.54 6.69 -4.90
N THR A 63 5.15 6.06 -3.90
CA THR A 63 5.73 4.72 -4.03
C THR A 63 4.62 3.69 -4.17
N VAL A 64 4.71 2.88 -5.21
CA VAL A 64 3.83 1.75 -5.48
C VAL A 64 4.44 0.51 -4.85
N TYR A 65 3.63 -0.21 -4.07
CA TYR A 65 3.99 -1.46 -3.42
C TYR A 65 3.20 -2.60 -4.06
N LEU A 66 3.90 -3.68 -4.40
CA LEU A 66 3.28 -4.96 -4.72
C LEU A 66 3.20 -5.77 -3.43
N ILE A 67 2.00 -6.23 -3.09
CA ILE A 67 1.78 -7.10 -1.95
C ILE A 67 1.68 -8.55 -2.46
N ARG A 68 2.54 -9.43 -1.92
CA ARG A 68 2.50 -10.88 -2.13
C ARG A 68 2.04 -11.51 -0.82
N LEU A 69 0.73 -11.68 -0.68
CA LEU A 69 0.07 -12.37 0.43
C LEU A 69 -0.34 -13.78 0.02
#